data_AF-A0AA37HLU2-F1
#
_entry.id   AF-A0AA37HLU2-F1
#
_cell.length_a   1.000
_cell.length_b   1.000
_cell.length_c   1.000
_cell.angle_alpha   90.00
_cell.angle_beta   90.00
_cell.angle_gamma   90.00
#
_symmetry.space_group_name_H-M   'P 1'
#
loop_
_entity.id
_entity.type
_entity.pdbx_description
1 polymer ?
#
loop_
_entity_poly.entity_id
_entity_poly.type
_entity_poly.pdbx_seq_one_letter_code
_entity_poly.pdbx_strand_id
1 'polypeptide(L)'
;MDLPVAVLEKIRSDELRDAAVAEAPRPRTVIVELDLPMPKLEAAAPLRPDLRGKPRFRFAAPDSSAAEAGRKIEASKEDIASITGRLPETYLSAAGSFVVTANGEQIGRIARMSSVSAIWPNAQRGR
;
A
#
# COMPACT_ATOMS: atom_id res chain seq x y z
N MET A 1 4.54 15.15 -17.54
CA MET A 1 4.02 13.88 -18.13
C MET A 1 2.57 13.69 -17.73
N ASP A 2 1.69 13.18 -18.59
CA ASP A 2 0.31 12.85 -18.17
C ASP A 2 0.28 11.55 -17.35
N LEU A 3 -0.31 11.61 -16.16
CA LEU A 3 -0.56 10.44 -15.33
C LEU A 3 -1.96 9.88 -15.67
N PRO A 4 -2.08 8.56 -15.96
CA PRO A 4 -3.39 7.95 -16.18
C PRO A 4 -4.30 8.11 -14.95
N VAL A 5 -5.62 8.21 -15.18
CA VAL A 5 -6.61 8.36 -14.09
C VAL A 5 -6.46 7.27 -13.02
N ALA A 6 -6.30 6.00 -13.42
CA ALA A 6 -6.09 4.89 -12.50
C ALA A 6 -4.83 5.02 -11.61
N VAL A 7 -3.81 5.74 -12.08
CA VAL A 7 -2.60 6.04 -11.29
C VAL A 7 -2.88 7.16 -10.29
N LEU A 8 -3.59 8.20 -10.73
CA LEU A 8 -4.00 9.32 -9.87
C LEU A 8 -4.96 8.88 -8.76
N GLU A 9 -5.83 7.90 -9.03
CA GLU A 9 -6.76 7.32 -8.06
C GLU A 9 -6.04 6.65 -6.89
N LYS A 10 -4.83 6.12 -7.09
CA LYS A 10 -4.02 5.57 -5.99
C LYS A 10 -3.54 6.66 -5.04
N ILE A 11 -3.41 7.91 -5.48
CA ILE A 11 -2.95 9.03 -4.64
C ILE A 11 -4.15 9.61 -3.88
N ARG A 12 -4.15 9.47 -2.56
CA ARG A 12 -5.30 9.76 -1.68
C ARG A 12 -5.31 11.19 -1.12
N SER A 13 -4.70 12.13 -1.83
CA SER A 13 -4.67 13.56 -1.49
C SER A 13 -4.58 14.40 -2.76
N ASP A 14 -5.42 15.43 -2.85
CA ASP A 14 -5.42 16.37 -3.98
C ASP A 14 -4.07 17.09 -4.08
N GLU A 15 -3.51 17.54 -2.94
CA GLU A 15 -2.20 18.20 -2.92
C GLU A 15 -1.08 17.29 -3.46
N LEU A 16 -1.12 16.00 -3.11
CA LEU A 16 -0.15 15.03 -3.63
C LEU A 16 -0.37 14.74 -5.12
N ARG A 17 -1.63 14.70 -5.58
CA ARG A 17 -1.94 14.54 -7.01
C ARG A 17 -1.42 15.73 -7.80
N ASP A 18 -1.71 16.94 -7.35
CA ASP A 18 -1.26 18.17 -7.99
C ASP A 18 0.27 18.23 -8.01
N ALA A 19 0.92 17.87 -6.90
CA ALA A 19 2.37 17.76 -6.85
C ALA A 19 2.93 16.73 -7.82
N ALA A 20 2.27 15.56 -7.97
CA ALA A 20 2.70 14.51 -8.90
C ALA A 20 2.52 14.91 -10.36
N VAL A 21 1.39 15.54 -10.71
CA VAL A 21 1.10 16.05 -12.06
C VAL A 21 2.04 17.19 -12.43
N ALA A 22 2.30 18.11 -11.50
CA ALA A 22 3.20 19.23 -11.70
C ALA A 22 4.69 18.85 -11.54
N GLU A 23 5.00 17.59 -11.23
CA GLU A 23 6.35 17.10 -10.95
C GLU A 23 7.09 17.98 -9.92
N ALA A 24 6.35 18.44 -8.90
CA ALA A 24 6.82 19.45 -7.96
C ALA A 24 8.11 18.99 -7.25
N PRO A 25 9.18 19.81 -7.23
CA PRO A 25 10.50 19.38 -6.76
C PRO A 25 10.58 19.22 -5.24
N ARG A 26 9.64 19.82 -4.48
CA ARG A 26 9.65 19.82 -3.02
C ARG A 26 9.39 18.40 -2.49
N PRO A 27 10.34 17.80 -1.73
CA PRO A 27 10.12 16.50 -1.11
C PRO A 27 9.00 16.55 -0.07
N ARG A 28 8.22 15.47 -0.01
CA ARG A 28 7.13 15.25 0.94
C ARG A 28 7.24 13.84 1.49
N THR A 29 6.92 13.68 2.77
CA THR A 29 6.79 12.35 3.37
C THR A 29 5.40 11.80 3.09
N VAL A 30 5.35 10.59 2.56
CA VAL A 30 4.13 9.88 2.18
C VAL A 30 4.13 8.47 2.78
N ILE A 31 2.96 7.89 2.90
CA ILE A 31 2.77 6.48 3.26
C ILE A 31 2.37 5.75 1.99
N VAL A 32 3.19 4.80 1.56
CA VAL A 32 2.98 3.97 0.37
C VAL A 32 2.44 2.63 0.82
N GLU A 33 1.18 2.37 0.52
CA GLU A 33 0.49 1.13 0.85
C GLU A 33 0.68 0.10 -0.27
N LEU A 34 1.04 -1.12 0.12
CA LEU A 34 1.26 -2.20 -0.83
C LEU A 34 0.00 -3.04 -1.02
N ASP A 35 -0.19 -3.52 -2.25
CA ASP A 35 -1.14 -4.56 -2.59
C ASP A 35 -0.60 -5.93 -2.12
N LEU A 36 -0.75 -6.16 -0.82
CA LEU A 36 -0.40 -7.41 -0.18
C LEU A 36 -1.62 -8.33 -0.07
N PRO A 37 -1.43 -9.64 -0.21
CA PRO A 37 -2.51 -10.58 0.01
C PRO A 37 -2.95 -10.55 1.48
N MET A 38 -4.18 -10.08 1.70
CA MET A 38 -4.79 -10.05 3.04
C MET A 38 -5.50 -11.37 3.36
N PRO A 39 -5.50 -11.80 4.64
CA PRO A 39 -6.31 -12.94 5.08
C PRO A 39 -7.79 -12.69 4.80
N LYS A 40 -8.46 -13.64 4.13
CA LYS A 40 -9.90 -13.56 3.83
C LYS A 40 -10.69 -13.96 5.08
N LEU A 41 -11.73 -13.20 5.42
CA LEU A 41 -12.68 -13.64 6.45
C LEU A 41 -13.68 -14.61 5.80
N GLU A 42 -13.63 -15.87 6.20
CA GLU A 42 -14.52 -16.91 5.70
C GLU A 42 -15.50 -17.36 6.78
N ALA A 43 -16.73 -17.70 6.38
CA ALA A 43 -17.66 -18.40 7.26
C ALA A 43 -17.16 -19.83 7.47
N ALA A 44 -16.84 -20.19 8.71
CA ALA A 44 -16.58 -21.56 9.11
C ALA A 44 -17.89 -22.35 9.14
N ALA A 45 -17.92 -23.49 8.46
CA ALA A 45 -19.04 -24.41 8.52
C ALA A 45 -19.27 -24.85 9.99
N PRO A 46 -20.53 -24.95 10.44
CA PRO A 46 -20.82 -25.48 11.76
C PRO A 46 -20.30 -26.92 11.88
N LEU A 47 -19.70 -27.24 13.02
CA LEU A 47 -19.13 -28.57 13.33
C LEU A 47 -20.17 -29.71 13.24
N ARG A 48 -21.46 -29.38 13.26
CA ARG A 48 -22.57 -30.33 13.10
C ARG A 48 -23.70 -29.70 12.27
N PRO A 49 -24.31 -30.45 11.34
CA PRO A 49 -25.35 -29.95 10.44
C PRO A 49 -26.73 -29.76 11.10
N ASP A 50 -26.90 -30.09 12.39
CA ASP A 50 -28.18 -30.09 13.12
C ASP A 50 -28.45 -28.81 13.93
N LEU A 51 -27.47 -27.94 14.11
CA LEU A 51 -27.62 -26.71 14.88
C LEU A 51 -27.92 -25.53 13.96
N ARG A 52 -29.07 -24.88 14.17
CA ARG A 52 -29.39 -23.50 13.73
C ARG A 52 -28.43 -22.49 14.41
N GLY A 53 -27.13 -22.66 14.20
CA GLY A 53 -26.06 -21.92 14.85
C GLY A 53 -25.66 -20.70 14.04
N LYS A 54 -25.40 -19.59 14.73
CA LYS A 54 -24.86 -18.36 14.14
C LYS A 54 -23.58 -18.68 13.36
N PRO A 55 -23.37 -18.09 12.16
CA PRO A 55 -22.14 -18.29 11.39
C PRO A 55 -20.94 -17.89 12.25
N ARG A 56 -19.95 -18.79 12.37
CA ARG A 56 -18.66 -18.48 13.00
C ARG A 56 -17.73 -18.03 11.89
N PHE A 57 -17.14 -16.86 12.02
CA PHE A 57 -16.17 -16.38 11.03
C PHE A 57 -14.76 -16.81 11.45
N ARG A 58 -13.95 -17.24 10.49
CA ARG A 58 -12.52 -17.51 10.66
C ARG A 58 -11.75 -16.72 9.62
N PHE A 59 -10.55 -16.28 9.96
CA PHE A 59 -9.61 -15.82 8.95
C PHE A 59 -9.05 -17.06 8.24
N ALA A 60 -9.39 -17.22 6.97
CA ALA A 60 -8.65 -18.11 6.11
C ALA A 60 -7.27 -17.50 5.89
N ALA A 61 -6.24 -18.34 6.06
CA ALA A 61 -4.90 -17.96 5.62
C ALA A 61 -5.01 -17.57 4.14
N PRO A 62 -4.41 -16.44 3.71
CA PRO A 62 -4.42 -16.08 2.31
C PRO A 62 -3.84 -17.22 1.47
N ASP A 63 -4.41 -17.47 0.29
CA ASP A 63 -3.96 -18.51 -0.64
C ASP A 63 -2.46 -18.38 -1.00
N SER A 64 -1.92 -17.17 -0.87
CA SER A 64 -0.49 -16.84 -0.92
C SER A 64 0.15 -16.90 0.47
N SER A 65 1.16 -17.76 0.63
CA SER A 65 1.88 -17.91 1.89
C SER A 65 2.56 -16.62 2.36
N ALA A 66 2.81 -16.48 3.67
CA ALA A 66 3.57 -15.37 4.25
C ALA A 66 4.93 -15.12 3.55
N ALA A 67 5.52 -16.16 2.94
CA ALA A 67 6.73 -16.05 2.15
C ALA A 67 6.55 -15.24 0.85
N GLU A 68 5.38 -15.32 0.20
CA GLU A 68 5.08 -14.50 -0.97
C GLU A 68 4.90 -13.03 -0.61
N ALA A 69 4.18 -12.75 0.48
CA ALA A 69 4.07 -11.39 1.01
C ALA A 69 5.46 -10.81 1.34
N GLY A 70 6.32 -11.59 2.00
CA GLY A 70 7.71 -11.22 2.27
C GLY A 70 8.50 -10.86 1.00
N ARG A 71 8.39 -11.68 -0.05
CA ARG A 71 9.04 -11.40 -1.34
C ARG A 71 8.52 -10.10 -1.98
N LYS A 72 7.20 -9.87 -1.95
CA LYS A 72 6.60 -8.63 -2.49
C LYS A 72 7.06 -7.39 -1.71
N ILE A 73 7.19 -7.50 -0.40
CA ILE A 73 7.66 -6.40 0.46
C ILE A 73 9.11 -6.03 0.12
N GLU A 74 10.03 -7.01 0.08
CA GLU A 74 11.44 -6.72 -0.23
C GLU A 74 11.62 -6.22 -1.67
N ALA A 75 10.91 -6.81 -2.65
CA ALA A 75 10.94 -6.31 -4.03
C ALA A 75 10.45 -4.85 -4.12
N SER A 76 9.32 -4.54 -3.46
CA SER A 76 8.78 -3.16 -3.47
C SER A 76 9.71 -2.17 -2.77
N LYS A 77 10.42 -2.59 -1.73
CA LYS A 77 11.42 -1.79 -1.02
C LYS A 77 12.60 -1.43 -1.92
N GLU A 78 13.11 -2.39 -2.69
CA GLU A 78 14.18 -2.18 -3.67
C GLU A 78 13.73 -1.25 -4.81
N ASP A 79 12.52 -1.46 -5.34
CA ASP A 79 11.94 -0.62 -6.37
C ASP A 79 11.77 0.84 -5.90
N ILE A 80 11.20 1.04 -4.70
CA ILE A 80 11.07 2.39 -4.11
C ILE A 80 12.45 3.02 -3.91
N ALA A 81 13.46 2.23 -3.50
CA ALA A 81 14.81 2.74 -3.35
C ALA A 81 15.44 3.17 -4.67
N SER A 82 15.18 2.44 -5.75
CA SER A 82 15.64 2.82 -7.10
C SER A 82 15.01 4.13 -7.59
N ILE A 83 13.75 4.41 -7.20
CA ILE A 83 13.03 5.63 -7.59
C ILE A 83 13.50 6.83 -6.75
N THR A 84 13.66 6.64 -5.45
CA THR A 84 13.92 7.73 -4.50
C THR A 84 15.41 7.97 -4.21
N GLY A 85 16.27 7.04 -4.62
CA GLY A 85 17.72 7.05 -4.34
C GLY A 85 18.08 6.62 -2.91
N ARG A 86 17.12 6.15 -2.11
CA ARG A 86 17.31 5.74 -0.71
C ARG A 86 16.30 4.69 -0.28
N LEU A 87 16.65 3.88 0.71
CA LEU A 87 15.70 2.93 1.30
C LEU A 87 14.52 3.67 1.97
N PRO A 88 13.30 3.10 1.95
CA PRO A 88 12.19 3.58 2.76
C PRO A 88 12.57 3.70 4.25
N GLU A 89 12.04 4.72 4.92
CA GLU A 89 12.41 5.06 6.30
C GLU A 89 11.92 4.01 7.30
N THR A 90 10.71 3.49 7.10
CA THR A 90 10.07 2.54 8.01
C THR A 90 9.06 1.68 7.25
N TYR A 91 8.95 0.42 7.64
CA TYR A 91 7.87 -0.48 7.21
C TYR A 91 6.86 -0.67 8.35
N LEU A 92 5.60 -0.36 8.08
CA LEU A 92 4.47 -0.50 8.97
C LEU A 92 3.78 -1.84 8.69
N SER A 93 4.26 -2.91 9.33
CA SER A 93 3.80 -4.29 9.07
C SER A 93 2.30 -4.50 9.26
N ALA A 94 1.69 -3.84 10.25
CA ALA A 94 0.26 -3.91 10.51
C ALA A 94 -0.62 -3.33 9.39
N ALA A 95 -0.06 -2.42 8.58
CA ALA A 95 -0.74 -1.74 7.49
C ALA A 95 -0.16 -2.08 6.10
N GLY A 96 0.83 -2.98 6.02
CA GLY A 96 1.47 -3.34 4.76
C GLY A 96 2.07 -2.13 4.01
N SER A 97 2.60 -1.15 4.73
CA SER A 97 2.92 0.17 4.17
C SER A 97 4.34 0.63 4.46
N PHE A 98 4.93 1.42 3.55
CA PHE A 98 6.23 2.08 3.73
C PHE A 98 6.06 3.58 3.99
N VAL A 99 6.88 4.15 4.87
CA VAL A 99 7.06 5.61 4.97
C VAL A 99 8.21 6.03 4.06
N VAL A 100 7.93 6.96 3.15
CA VAL A 100 8.86 7.35 2.08
C VAL A 100 8.87 8.87 1.95
N THR A 101 10.04 9.47 1.82
CA THR A 101 10.16 10.88 1.46
C THR A 101 10.51 11.01 -0.03
N ALA A 102 9.59 11.58 -0.82
CA ALA A 102 9.64 11.66 -2.28
C ALA A 102 9.14 13.01 -2.81
N ASN A 103 9.65 13.46 -3.96
CA ASN A 103 9.11 14.62 -4.69
C ASN A 103 7.95 14.22 -5.62
N GLY A 104 7.36 15.18 -6.33
CA GLY A 104 6.22 14.94 -7.23
C GLY A 104 6.47 13.88 -8.31
N GLU A 105 7.60 14.00 -9.02
CA GLU A 105 7.99 13.04 -10.06
C GLU A 105 8.11 11.61 -9.48
N GLN A 106 8.78 11.49 -8.34
CA GLN A 106 8.98 10.23 -7.64
C GLN A 106 7.65 9.63 -7.14
N ILE A 107 6.74 10.45 -6.60
CA ILE A 107 5.39 10.02 -6.21
C ILE A 107 4.64 9.46 -7.42
N GLY A 108 4.70 10.14 -8.56
CA GLY A 108 4.09 9.66 -9.82
C GLY A 108 4.67 8.33 -10.28
N ARG A 109 5.99 8.13 -10.15
CA ARG A 109 6.67 6.86 -10.47
C ARG A 109 6.28 5.73 -9.51
N ILE A 110 6.22 6.01 -8.21
CA ILE A 110 5.79 5.03 -7.20
C ILE A 110 4.34 4.60 -7.44
N ALA A 111 3.44 5.54 -7.77
CA ALA A 111 2.03 5.22 -8.03
C ALA A 111 1.84 4.27 -9.23
N ARG A 112 2.75 4.28 -10.20
CA ARG A 112 2.72 3.36 -11.35
C ARG A 112 3.12 1.92 -11.01
N MET A 113 3.72 1.68 -9.85
CA MET A 113 4.09 0.33 -9.42
C MET A 113 2.82 -0.53 -9.26
N SER A 114 2.86 -1.75 -9.78
CA SER A 114 1.74 -2.70 -9.65
C SER A 114 1.54 -3.16 -8.21
N SER A 115 2.61 -3.18 -7.41
CA SER A 115 2.57 -3.53 -5.99
C SER A 115 2.02 -2.43 -5.09
N VAL A 116 1.74 -1.23 -5.61
CA VAL A 116 1.21 -0.10 -4.82
C VAL A 116 -0.32 -0.03 -4.97
N SER A 117 -1.03 -0.13 -3.85
CA SER A 117 -2.49 0.02 -3.78
C SER A 117 -2.90 1.47 -3.56
N ALA A 118 -2.17 2.22 -2.73
CA ALA A 118 -2.46 3.60 -2.40
C ALA A 118 -1.22 4.39 -1.94
N ILE A 119 -1.28 5.72 -2.06
CA ILE A 119 -0.31 6.66 -1.51
C ILE A 119 -1.07 7.70 -0.70
N TRP A 120 -0.73 7.81 0.58
CA TRP A 120 -1.35 8.71 1.55
C TRP A 120 -0.38 9.83 1.96
N PRO A 121 -0.88 11.04 2.27
CA PRO A 121 -0.05 12.06 2.88
C PRO A 121 0.36 11.64 4.29
N ASN A 122 1.65 11.72 4.62
CA ASN A 122 2.11 11.57 6.00
C ASN A 122 2.05 12.93 6.70
N ALA A 123 0.85 13.47 6.84
CA ALA A 123 0.63 14.70 7.57
C ALA A 123 0.77 14.39 9.07
N GLN A 124 1.94 14.67 9.65
CA GLN A 124 1.93 15.02 11.07
C GLN A 124 1.06 16.27 11.18
N ARG A 125 -0.17 16.12 11.67
CA ARG A 125 -0.93 17.28 12.16
C ARG A 125 0.01 17.95 13.17
N GLY A 126 0.40 19.18 12.85
CA GLY A 126 1.40 19.93 13.60
C GLY A 126 1.14 19.88 15.10
N ARG A 127 2.23 19.78 15.86
CA ARG A 127 2.27 20.40 17.18
C ARG A 127 2.46 21.90 17.00
#